data_AF-A0A2T0H0A3-F1
#
_entry.id   AF-A0A2T0H0A3-F1
#
_cell.length_a   1.000
_cell.length_b   1.000
_cell.length_c   1.000
_cell.angle_alpha   90.00
_cell.angle_beta   90.00
_cell.angle_gamma   90.00
#
_symmetry.space_group_name_H-M   'P 1'
#
loop_
_entity.id
_entity.type
_entity.pdbx_description
1 polymer ?
#
loop_
_entity_poly.entity_id
_entity_poly.type
_entity_poly.pdbx_seq_one_letter_code
_entity_poly.pdbx_strand_id
1 'polypeptide(L)'
;MSQITETKLDASSRTEVSVDEDVLALRSPLVQVRRDEQGSWFFEGPGGGSDSTVRTVLGAVVNAWPHVAALGDLEPGRSAIWSWHDHGWTSEFECTCGECEQPAPVDLDRRSWPSDLDPEALVSVEETALSGQVVLSDILYTSGRIALLGVGEQNRSSEEMTSVAMANVIRRWPHTMRALRSVRSGYLLRWNPESLNWHEYETV
;
A
#
# COMPACT_ATOMS: atom_id res chain seq x y z
N MET A 1 19.22 -21.90 20.90
CA MET A 1 18.47 -21.97 19.63
C MET A 1 17.26 -21.09 19.78
N SER A 2 17.31 -19.88 19.23
CA SER A 2 16.16 -18.97 19.25
C SER A 2 15.13 -19.50 18.26
N GLN A 3 13.95 -19.86 18.75
CA GLN A 3 12.80 -20.12 17.87
C GLN A 3 12.45 -18.78 17.21
N ILE A 4 12.71 -18.66 15.91
CA ILE A 4 12.18 -17.55 15.12
C ILE A 4 10.71 -17.86 14.94
N THR A 5 9.87 -17.25 15.77
CA THR A 5 8.42 -17.28 15.59
C THR A 5 8.09 -16.44 14.37
N GLU A 6 7.97 -17.09 13.23
CA GLU A 6 7.54 -16.46 11.98
C GLU A 6 6.14 -15.88 12.20
N THR A 7 6.07 -14.56 12.35
CA THR A 7 4.82 -13.85 12.60
C THR A 7 4.38 -13.24 11.28
N LYS A 8 3.61 -14.00 10.50
CA LYS A 8 3.02 -13.47 9.27
C LYS A 8 2.11 -12.30 9.61
N LEU A 9 2.17 -11.26 8.78
CA LEU A 9 1.31 -10.09 8.88
C LEU A 9 -0.09 -10.50 8.40
N ASP A 10 -0.98 -10.82 9.32
CA ASP A 10 -2.37 -11.16 8.99
C ASP A 10 -3.39 -10.35 9.82
N ALA A 11 -4.60 -10.23 9.28
CA ALA A 11 -5.71 -9.47 9.86
C ALA A 11 -6.21 -10.02 11.22
N SER A 12 -5.83 -11.25 11.58
CA SER A 12 -6.18 -11.90 12.85
C SER A 12 -5.13 -11.70 13.94
N SER A 13 -3.97 -11.15 13.58
CA SER A 13 -2.84 -10.96 14.49
C SER A 13 -3.16 -9.96 15.60
N ARG A 14 -2.90 -10.40 16.84
CA ARG A 14 -3.04 -9.60 18.06
C ARG A 14 -1.73 -8.99 18.55
N THR A 15 -0.66 -9.10 17.75
CA THR A 15 0.63 -8.49 18.07
C THR A 15 0.45 -6.98 18.24
N GLU A 16 0.89 -6.44 19.37
CA GLU A 16 0.83 -5.00 19.61
C GLU A 16 1.86 -4.29 18.73
N VAL A 17 1.46 -3.15 18.17
CA VAL A 17 2.26 -2.35 17.23
C VAL A 17 2.09 -0.87 17.53
N SER A 18 3.07 -0.07 17.10
CA SER A 18 2.99 1.39 17.12
C SER A 18 2.61 1.91 15.74
N VAL A 19 1.65 2.82 15.67
CA VAL A 19 1.17 3.40 14.41
C VAL A 19 0.99 4.90 14.59
N ASP A 20 1.35 5.69 13.59
CA ASP A 20 1.01 7.10 13.56
C ASP A 20 -0.52 7.28 13.54
N GLU A 21 -1.06 8.14 14.39
CA GLU A 21 -2.51 8.32 14.55
C GLU A 21 -3.20 8.65 13.21
N ASP A 22 -2.60 9.54 12.41
CA ASP A 22 -3.15 9.95 11.11
C ASP A 22 -3.08 8.84 10.05
N VAL A 23 -2.10 7.94 10.15
CA VAL A 23 -2.03 6.74 9.31
C VAL A 23 -3.14 5.78 9.68
N LEU A 24 -3.37 5.53 10.98
CA LEU A 24 -4.45 4.64 11.41
C LEU A 24 -5.84 5.22 11.07
N ALA A 25 -6.00 6.54 11.16
CA ALA A 25 -7.23 7.25 10.82
C ALA A 25 -7.44 7.46 9.30
N LEU A 26 -6.53 6.96 8.46
CA LEU A 26 -6.54 7.14 6.99
C LEU A 26 -6.52 8.62 6.55
N ARG A 27 -6.00 9.52 7.40
CA ARG A 27 -5.82 10.95 7.11
C ARG A 27 -4.49 11.23 6.41
N SER A 28 -3.52 10.34 6.59
CA SER A 28 -2.19 10.39 6.00
C SER A 28 -1.84 9.05 5.33
N PRO A 29 -1.08 9.03 4.22
CA PRO A 29 -0.60 7.78 3.64
C PRO A 29 0.38 7.06 4.57
N LEU A 30 0.40 5.72 4.51
CA LEU A 30 1.46 4.91 5.10
C LEU A 30 2.67 4.92 4.15
N VAL A 31 3.85 5.30 4.65
CA VAL A 31 5.06 5.47 3.81
C VAL A 31 6.28 4.71 4.33
N GLN A 32 6.32 4.38 5.61
CA GLN A 32 7.43 3.62 6.20
C GLN A 32 6.89 2.54 7.15
N VAL A 33 7.46 1.35 7.04
CA VAL A 33 7.23 0.24 7.96
C VAL A 33 8.56 -0.21 8.52
N ARG A 34 8.71 -0.17 9.84
CA ARG A 34 9.96 -0.55 10.51
C ARG A 34 9.72 -1.66 11.50
N ARG A 35 10.67 -2.57 11.59
CA ARG A 35 10.73 -3.61 12.61
C ARG A 35 11.96 -3.37 13.48
N ASP A 36 11.78 -3.09 14.78
CA ASP A 36 12.91 -2.88 15.68
C ASP A 36 13.72 -4.17 15.92
N GLU A 37 14.83 -4.06 16.62
CA GLU A 37 15.70 -5.20 16.97
C GLU A 37 14.99 -6.24 17.83
N GLN A 38 13.97 -5.84 18.58
CA GLN A 38 13.15 -6.71 19.43
C GLN A 38 12.01 -7.38 18.64
N GLY A 39 11.80 -7.01 17.38
CA GLY A 39 10.78 -7.54 16.49
C GLY A 39 9.44 -6.78 16.50
N SER A 40 9.34 -5.65 17.21
CA SER A 40 8.15 -4.79 17.26
C SER A 40 7.97 -4.01 15.97
N TRP A 41 6.73 -3.82 15.55
CA TRP A 41 6.40 -3.10 14.32
C TRP A 41 6.02 -1.63 14.58
N PHE A 42 6.47 -0.79 13.66
CA PHE A 42 6.19 0.63 13.59
C PHE A 42 5.67 0.97 12.18
N PHE A 43 4.58 1.71 12.12
CA PHE A 43 3.91 2.11 10.87
C PHE A 43 3.79 3.62 10.85
N GLU A 44 4.55 4.23 9.94
CA GLU A 44 4.89 5.65 9.99
C GLU A 44 4.42 6.35 8.70
N GLY A 45 3.85 7.55 8.87
CA GLY A 45 3.43 8.44 7.80
C GLY A 45 4.55 9.37 7.33
N PRO A 46 4.27 10.32 6.44
CA PRO A 46 5.23 11.31 5.98
C PRO A 46 5.78 12.15 7.14
N GLY A 47 7.06 12.53 7.04
CA GLY A 47 7.69 13.41 8.01
C GLY A 47 8.42 12.72 9.16
N GLY A 48 8.48 11.39 9.17
CA GLY A 48 9.42 10.61 10.01
C GLY A 48 9.30 10.92 11.50
N GLY A 49 8.27 10.35 12.14
CA GLY A 49 8.02 10.45 13.58
C GLY A 49 7.09 11.61 13.94
N SER A 50 5.81 11.30 14.12
CA SER A 50 4.86 12.26 14.70
C SER A 50 4.91 12.21 16.24
N ASP A 51 4.59 13.33 16.88
CA ASP A 51 4.39 13.44 18.33
C ASP A 51 3.16 12.63 18.84
N SER A 52 2.40 11.95 17.96
CA SER A 52 1.23 11.13 18.31
C SER A 52 1.23 9.73 17.66
N THR A 53 2.08 8.84 18.18
CA THR A 53 1.92 7.39 17.96
C THR A 53 0.87 6.80 18.89
N VAL A 54 0.02 5.92 18.35
CA VAL A 54 -0.96 5.12 19.11
C VAL A 54 -0.57 3.65 19.13
N ARG A 55 -0.92 2.96 20.21
CA ARG A 55 -0.77 1.49 20.33
C ARG A 55 -2.05 0.81 19.83
N THR A 56 -1.88 -0.17 18.95
CA THR A 56 -2.97 -0.99 18.41
C THR A 56 -2.47 -2.40 18.13
N VAL A 57 -3.29 -3.22 17.48
CA VAL A 57 -2.89 -4.57 17.03
C VAL A 57 -2.58 -4.59 15.54
N LEU A 58 -1.65 -5.46 15.16
CA LEU A 58 -1.20 -5.62 13.78
C LEU A 58 -2.34 -5.94 12.80
N GLY A 59 -3.33 -6.74 13.22
CA GLY A 59 -4.50 -7.01 12.40
C GLY A 59 -5.32 -5.76 12.06
N ALA A 60 -5.38 -4.77 12.95
CA ALA A 60 -6.05 -3.50 12.67
C ALA A 60 -5.31 -2.69 11.60
N VAL A 61 -3.97 -2.75 11.61
CA VAL A 61 -3.15 -2.11 10.59
C VAL A 61 -3.33 -2.80 9.24
N VAL A 62 -3.30 -4.14 9.19
CA VAL A 62 -3.54 -4.88 7.95
C VAL A 62 -4.94 -4.61 7.41
N ASN A 63 -5.96 -4.45 8.25
CA ASN A 63 -7.30 -4.07 7.77
C ASN A 63 -7.34 -2.65 7.18
N ALA A 64 -6.63 -1.70 7.80
CA ALA A 64 -6.54 -0.34 7.28
C ALA A 64 -5.68 -0.26 6.00
N TRP A 65 -4.60 -1.04 5.96
CA TRP A 65 -3.55 -1.03 4.96
C TRP A 65 -3.23 -2.45 4.46
N PRO A 66 -4.12 -3.12 3.70
CA PRO A 66 -3.99 -4.55 3.37
C PRO A 66 -2.69 -4.94 2.67
N HIS A 67 -2.09 -4.02 1.93
CA HIS A 67 -0.87 -4.27 1.17
C HIS A 67 0.37 -4.49 2.06
N VAL A 68 0.34 -4.06 3.32
CA VAL A 68 1.46 -4.30 4.25
C VAL A 68 1.63 -5.78 4.57
N ALA A 69 0.61 -6.61 4.36
CA ALA A 69 0.70 -8.05 4.57
C ALA A 69 1.83 -8.71 3.75
N ALA A 70 2.20 -8.10 2.61
CA ALA A 70 3.32 -8.55 1.79
C ALA A 70 4.69 -8.37 2.46
N LEU A 71 4.80 -7.56 3.51
CA LEU A 71 6.05 -7.30 4.25
C LEU A 71 6.32 -8.34 5.35
N GLY A 72 5.66 -9.50 5.32
CA GLY A 72 5.76 -10.53 6.36
C GLY A 72 7.19 -10.98 6.69
N ASP A 73 8.08 -10.89 5.70
CA ASP A 73 9.47 -11.31 5.79
C ASP A 73 10.44 -10.18 6.19
N LEU A 74 9.94 -8.98 6.55
CA LEU A 74 10.80 -7.90 7.02
C LEU A 74 11.51 -8.31 8.32
N GLU A 75 12.83 -8.41 8.27
CA GLU A 75 13.65 -8.86 9.40
C GLU A 75 13.69 -7.82 10.54
N PRO A 76 13.90 -8.24 11.81
CA PRO A 76 14.18 -7.32 12.91
C PRO A 76 15.38 -6.41 12.61
N GLY A 77 15.28 -5.13 12.99
CA GLY A 77 16.29 -4.11 12.70
C GLY A 77 16.22 -3.55 11.26
N ARG A 78 15.22 -3.95 10.47
CA ARG A 78 15.02 -3.46 9.10
C ARG A 78 13.81 -2.53 9.00
N SER A 79 13.83 -1.74 7.96
CA SER A 79 12.73 -0.91 7.52
C SER A 79 12.49 -1.10 6.03
N ALA A 80 11.23 -0.90 5.65
CA ALA A 80 10.81 -0.74 4.28
C ALA A 80 10.23 0.67 4.14
N ILE A 81 10.62 1.35 3.06
CA ILE A 81 10.05 2.64 2.66
C ILE A 81 9.30 2.46 1.35
N TRP A 82 8.21 3.19 1.24
CA TRP A 82 7.48 3.35 0.00
C TRP A 82 8.30 4.13 -1.03
N SER A 83 8.71 3.48 -2.13
CA SER A 83 9.39 4.13 -3.24
C SER A 83 8.38 4.56 -4.29
N TRP A 84 8.21 5.88 -4.44
CA TRP A 84 7.42 6.44 -5.53
C TRP A 84 8.01 6.14 -6.91
N HIS A 85 9.32 5.93 -7.02
CA HIS A 85 9.98 5.58 -8.27
C HIS A 85 9.68 4.13 -8.69
N ASP A 86 9.79 3.22 -7.72
CA ASP A 86 9.65 1.78 -7.99
C ASP A 86 8.19 1.33 -7.93
N HIS A 87 7.29 2.19 -7.44
CA HIS A 87 5.89 1.86 -7.20
C HIS A 87 5.76 0.58 -6.39
N GLY A 88 6.65 0.45 -5.40
CA GLY A 88 6.72 -0.66 -4.46
C GLY A 88 7.35 -0.24 -3.14
N TRP A 89 7.26 -1.13 -2.17
CA TRP A 89 8.08 -1.04 -0.97
C TRP A 89 9.52 -1.42 -1.32
N THR A 90 10.49 -0.70 -0.79
CA THR A 90 11.90 -1.05 -0.90
C THR A 90 12.51 -1.09 0.49
N SER A 91 13.37 -2.07 0.72
CA SER A 91 14.13 -2.17 1.97
C SER A 91 15.12 -1.01 2.06
N GLU A 92 15.19 -0.36 3.21
CA GLU A 92 16.31 0.54 3.50
C GLU A 92 17.56 -0.31 3.74
N PHE A 93 18.38 -0.44 2.69
CA PHE A 93 19.81 -0.61 2.90
C PHE A 93 20.43 0.78 2.77
N GLU A 94 21.07 1.26 3.83
CA GLU A 94 21.98 2.41 3.70
C GLU A 94 23.01 2.07 2.62
N CYS A 95 22.94 2.72 1.45
CA CYS A 95 24.05 2.63 0.54
C CYS A 95 25.22 3.40 1.17
N THR A 96 26.17 2.66 1.71
CA THR A 96 27.43 3.22 2.20
C THR A 96 28.31 3.77 1.07
N CYS A 97 27.89 3.59 -0.18
CA CYS A 97 28.53 4.11 -1.37
C CYS A 97 28.41 5.64 -1.53
N GLY A 98 27.42 6.27 -0.89
CA GLY A 98 27.20 7.72 -0.97
C GLY A 98 26.61 8.25 -2.29
N GLU A 99 26.33 7.39 -3.27
CA GLU A 99 25.82 7.79 -4.59
C GLU A 99 24.39 7.34 -4.90
N CYS A 100 23.76 6.55 -4.02
CA CYS A 100 22.36 6.16 -4.19
C CYS A 100 21.42 7.19 -3.57
N GLU A 101 20.43 7.63 -4.34
CA GLU A 101 19.31 8.40 -3.81
C GLU A 101 18.40 7.46 -3.01
N GLN A 102 18.30 7.66 -1.70
CA GLN A 102 17.36 6.91 -0.87
C GLN A 102 15.94 7.42 -1.15
N PRO A 103 14.96 6.52 -1.33
CA PRO A 103 13.58 6.94 -1.42
C PRO A 103 13.19 7.61 -0.10
N ALA A 104 12.88 8.89 -0.16
CA ALA A 104 12.48 9.66 1.02
C ALA A 104 10.96 9.55 1.22
N PRO A 105 10.48 9.41 2.47
CA PRO A 105 9.07 9.51 2.78
C PRO A 105 8.60 10.94 2.48
N VAL A 106 7.97 11.12 1.33
CA VAL A 106 7.34 12.38 0.93
C VAL A 106 5.83 12.19 0.95
N ASP A 107 5.13 13.16 1.53
CA ASP A 107 3.68 13.23 1.47
C ASP A 107 3.21 13.36 0.01
N LEU A 108 1.93 13.14 -0.23
CA LEU A 108 1.25 13.55 -1.45
C LEU A 108 1.18 15.08 -1.51
N ASP A 109 2.31 15.72 -1.77
CA ASP A 109 2.32 17.12 -2.17
C ASP A 109 1.48 17.25 -3.45
N ARG A 110 0.45 18.09 -3.42
CA ARG A 110 -0.37 18.35 -4.61
C ARG A 110 0.47 18.86 -5.79
N ARG A 111 1.67 19.40 -5.53
CA ARG A 111 2.66 19.80 -6.54
C ARG A 111 3.46 18.63 -7.13
N SER A 112 3.61 17.53 -6.38
CA SER A 112 4.25 16.29 -6.88
C SER A 112 3.27 15.36 -7.59
N TRP A 113 1.97 15.68 -7.53
CA TRP A 113 0.93 14.91 -8.18
C TRP A 113 1.12 14.86 -9.71
N PRO A 114 1.11 13.67 -10.34
CA PRO A 114 1.28 13.56 -11.78
C PRO A 114 0.18 14.30 -12.54
N SER A 115 0.54 15.14 -13.51
CA SER A 115 -0.44 15.96 -14.27
C SER A 115 -1.42 15.14 -15.11
N ASP A 116 -1.07 13.90 -15.41
CA ASP A 116 -1.88 12.92 -16.15
C ASP A 116 -2.88 12.17 -15.25
N LEU A 117 -2.81 12.34 -13.93
CA LEU A 117 -3.82 11.87 -13.00
C LEU A 117 -4.60 13.07 -12.43
N ASP A 118 -5.91 13.12 -12.67
CA ASP A 118 -6.76 14.07 -11.96
C ASP A 118 -7.06 13.52 -10.55
N PRO A 119 -6.67 14.21 -9.45
CA PRO A 119 -6.92 13.74 -8.09
C PRO A 119 -8.41 13.60 -7.76
N GLU A 120 -9.28 14.37 -8.41
CA GLU A 120 -10.74 14.35 -8.18
C GLU A 120 -11.46 13.38 -9.12
N ALA A 121 -10.77 12.80 -10.11
CA ALA A 121 -11.36 11.79 -10.97
C ALA A 121 -11.85 10.60 -10.14
N LEU A 122 -13.06 10.14 -10.46
CA LEU A 122 -13.68 9.02 -9.76
C LEU A 122 -13.25 7.71 -10.40
N VAL A 123 -12.80 6.79 -9.55
CA VAL A 123 -12.56 5.39 -9.89
C VAL A 123 -13.51 4.50 -9.11
N SER A 124 -13.80 3.33 -9.65
CA SER A 124 -14.65 2.33 -8.99
C SER A 124 -13.78 1.38 -8.18
N VAL A 125 -14.06 1.23 -6.89
CA VAL A 125 -13.29 0.35 -5.98
C VAL A 125 -14.24 -0.69 -5.39
N GLU A 126 -13.84 -1.96 -5.42
CA GLU A 126 -14.60 -3.03 -4.78
C GLU A 126 -14.71 -2.79 -3.27
N GLU A 127 -15.91 -2.92 -2.71
CA GLU A 127 -16.19 -2.62 -1.29
C GLU A 127 -15.38 -3.49 -0.32
N THR A 128 -15.17 -4.76 -0.65
CA THR A 128 -14.40 -5.71 0.16
C THR A 128 -12.91 -5.33 0.18
N ALA A 129 -12.37 -4.84 -0.94
CA ALA A 129 -11.01 -4.31 -1.02
C ALA A 129 -10.90 -2.98 -0.26
N LEU A 130 -11.88 -2.09 -0.45
CA LEU A 130 -11.94 -0.79 0.22
C LEU A 130 -12.11 -0.91 1.74
N SER A 131 -12.79 -1.94 2.24
CA SER A 131 -12.90 -2.22 3.68
C SER A 131 -11.69 -2.99 4.25
N GLY A 132 -10.81 -3.49 3.38
CA GLY A 132 -9.64 -4.28 3.76
C GLY A 132 -9.94 -5.74 4.12
N GLN A 133 -11.15 -6.22 3.85
CA GLN A 133 -11.51 -7.64 4.00
C GLN A 133 -10.73 -8.53 3.03
N VAL A 134 -10.45 -8.01 1.83
CA VAL A 134 -9.57 -8.65 0.85
C VAL A 134 -8.47 -7.69 0.40
N VAL A 135 -7.36 -8.24 -0.06
CA VAL A 135 -6.24 -7.46 -0.59
C VAL A 135 -6.62 -6.92 -1.96
N LEU A 136 -6.35 -5.63 -2.21
CA LEU A 136 -6.42 -5.05 -3.55
C LEU A 136 -5.42 -5.77 -4.45
N SER A 137 -5.90 -6.35 -5.54
CA SER A 137 -5.08 -7.22 -6.39
C SER A 137 -5.05 -6.81 -7.84
N ASP A 138 -6.12 -6.19 -8.34
CA ASP A 138 -6.35 -6.03 -9.77
C ASP A 138 -6.77 -4.58 -10.08
N ILE A 139 -6.25 -4.01 -11.16
CA ILE A 139 -6.66 -2.71 -11.73
C ILE A 139 -6.94 -2.93 -13.21
N LEU A 140 -8.12 -2.53 -13.66
CA LEU A 140 -8.54 -2.67 -15.05
C LEU A 140 -9.25 -1.42 -15.55
N TYR A 141 -9.21 -1.21 -16.85
CA TYR A 141 -9.98 -0.16 -17.52
C TYR A 141 -11.17 -0.78 -18.25
N THR A 142 -12.37 -0.59 -17.72
CA THR A 142 -13.62 -1.14 -18.28
C THR A 142 -14.68 -0.06 -18.42
N SER A 143 -15.42 -0.09 -19.53
CA SER A 143 -16.59 0.79 -19.74
C SER A 143 -16.29 2.28 -19.55
N GLY A 144 -15.09 2.72 -19.95
CA GLY A 144 -14.65 4.12 -19.84
C GLY A 144 -14.23 4.55 -18.44
N ARG A 145 -14.07 3.63 -17.49
CA ARG A 145 -13.65 3.89 -16.11
C ARG A 145 -12.59 2.90 -15.64
N ILE A 146 -11.82 3.33 -14.65
CA ILE A 146 -10.87 2.46 -13.96
C ILE A 146 -11.63 1.77 -12.81
N ALA A 147 -11.46 0.45 -12.72
CA ALA A 147 -11.92 -0.36 -11.61
C ALA A 147 -10.74 -0.96 -10.85
N LEU A 148 -10.81 -0.95 -9.53
CA LEU A 148 -9.85 -1.50 -8.59
C LEU A 148 -10.52 -2.64 -7.82
N LEU A 149 -9.99 -3.85 -7.93
CA LEU A 149 -10.62 -5.08 -7.46
C LEU A 149 -9.75 -5.83 -6.46
N GLY A 150 -10.40 -6.46 -5.50
CA GLY A 150 -9.80 -7.45 -4.63
C GLY A 150 -9.50 -8.76 -5.36
N VAL A 151 -8.84 -9.68 -4.66
CA VAL A 151 -8.59 -11.04 -5.20
C VAL A 151 -9.91 -11.72 -5.52
N GLY A 152 -10.05 -12.27 -6.74
CA GLY A 152 -11.21 -13.06 -7.13
C GLY A 152 -11.52 -12.98 -8.62
N GLU A 153 -12.81 -13.10 -8.97
CA GLU A 153 -13.29 -12.90 -10.33
C GLU A 153 -13.06 -11.44 -10.77
N GLN A 154 -13.08 -11.14 -12.07
CA GLN A 154 -12.91 -9.76 -12.56
C GLN A 154 -14.24 -9.05 -12.80
N ASN A 155 -15.33 -9.81 -12.87
CA ASN A 155 -16.67 -9.27 -13.01
C ASN A 155 -17.21 -8.96 -11.62
N ARG A 156 -17.39 -7.68 -11.30
CA ARG A 156 -18.16 -7.22 -10.15
C ARG A 156 -19.44 -6.55 -10.63
N SER A 157 -20.51 -6.78 -9.88
CA SER A 157 -21.74 -6.01 -10.05
C SER A 157 -21.52 -4.58 -9.59
N SER A 158 -22.34 -3.64 -10.07
CA SER A 158 -22.25 -2.24 -9.65
C SER A 158 -22.55 -2.03 -8.17
N GLU A 159 -23.28 -2.96 -7.54
CA GLU A 159 -23.63 -2.92 -6.11
C GLU A 159 -22.42 -3.25 -5.22
N GLU A 160 -21.41 -3.94 -5.74
CA GLU A 160 -20.18 -4.28 -5.03
C GLU A 160 -19.08 -3.21 -5.18
N MET A 161 -19.40 -2.11 -5.87
CA MET A 161 -18.42 -1.09 -6.28
C MET A 161 -18.78 0.28 -5.71
N THR A 162 -17.82 0.90 -5.02
CA THR A 162 -17.92 2.27 -4.53
C THR A 162 -17.14 3.24 -5.42
N SER A 163 -17.71 4.41 -5.70
CA SER A 163 -16.96 5.49 -6.38
C SER A 163 -16.08 6.23 -5.39
N VAL A 164 -14.78 6.28 -5.65
CA VAL A 164 -13.77 6.89 -4.78
C VAL A 164 -12.93 7.87 -5.60
N ALA A 165 -12.59 9.02 -5.03
CA ALA A 165 -11.66 9.95 -5.64
C ALA A 165 -10.26 9.32 -5.78
N MET A 166 -9.59 9.54 -6.91
CA MET A 166 -8.26 9.04 -7.22
C MET A 166 -7.25 9.33 -6.10
N ALA A 167 -7.31 10.54 -5.53
CA ALA A 167 -6.48 10.94 -4.39
C ALA A 167 -6.61 10.01 -3.19
N ASN A 168 -7.82 9.57 -2.86
CA ASN A 168 -8.07 8.71 -1.71
C ASN A 168 -7.63 7.26 -1.97
N VAL A 169 -7.73 6.79 -3.22
CA VAL A 169 -7.17 5.50 -3.64
C VAL A 169 -5.66 5.49 -3.48
N ILE A 170 -4.96 6.50 -3.99
CA ILE A 170 -3.50 6.57 -3.88
C ILE A 170 -3.05 6.79 -2.43
N ARG A 171 -3.80 7.56 -1.62
CA ARG A 171 -3.52 7.66 -0.18
C ARG A 171 -3.55 6.29 0.49
N ARG A 172 -4.57 5.48 0.19
CA ARG A 172 -4.77 4.14 0.78
C ARG A 172 -3.83 3.08 0.20
N TRP A 173 -3.52 3.19 -1.09
CA TRP A 173 -2.64 2.29 -1.81
C TRP A 173 -1.64 3.10 -2.65
N PRO A 174 -0.59 3.65 -2.03
CA PRO A 174 0.42 4.45 -2.74
C PRO A 174 1.02 3.72 -3.95
N HIS A 175 1.09 2.39 -3.88
CA HIS A 175 1.52 1.50 -4.97
C HIS A 175 0.71 1.54 -6.25
N THR A 176 -0.49 2.10 -6.22
CA THR A 176 -1.35 2.15 -7.41
C THR A 176 -0.94 3.24 -8.40
N MET A 177 -0.13 4.24 -8.01
CA MET A 177 0.06 5.46 -8.80
C MET A 177 0.50 5.20 -10.26
N ARG A 178 1.56 4.42 -10.51
CA ARG A 178 1.97 4.13 -11.91
C ARG A 178 1.05 3.19 -12.63
N ALA A 179 0.46 2.23 -11.92
CA ALA A 179 -0.54 1.36 -12.50
C ALA A 179 -1.70 2.19 -13.04
N LEU A 180 -2.17 3.18 -12.27
CA LEU A 180 -3.23 4.11 -12.67
C LEU A 180 -2.84 5.00 -13.85
N ARG A 181 -1.55 5.34 -14.02
CA ARG A 181 -1.06 6.08 -15.20
C ARG A 181 -0.95 5.22 -16.45
N SER A 182 -0.76 3.91 -16.28
CA SER A 182 -0.45 2.98 -17.37
C SER A 182 -1.65 2.13 -17.80
N VAL A 183 -2.67 2.04 -16.95
CA VAL A 183 -3.88 1.23 -17.20
C VAL A 183 -4.56 1.72 -18.47
N ARG A 184 -4.88 0.76 -19.35
CA ARG A 184 -5.52 1.02 -20.63
C ARG A 184 -6.54 -0.07 -20.93
N SER A 185 -7.51 0.25 -21.80
CA SER A 185 -8.53 -0.71 -22.21
C SER A 185 -7.89 -1.94 -22.87
N GLY A 186 -8.42 -3.13 -22.57
CA GLY A 186 -7.90 -4.41 -23.07
C GLY A 186 -6.77 -5.02 -22.23
N TYR A 187 -6.41 -4.39 -21.10
CA TYR A 187 -5.36 -4.87 -20.21
C TYR A 187 -5.81 -4.86 -18.74
N LEU A 188 -5.31 -5.84 -18.00
CA LEU A 188 -5.39 -5.97 -16.56
C LEU A 188 -4.00 -5.74 -15.96
N LEU A 189 -3.93 -4.95 -14.91
CA LEU A 189 -2.75 -4.85 -14.06
C LEU A 189 -3.01 -5.63 -12.77
N ARG A 190 -2.13 -6.56 -12.43
CA ARG A 190 -2.22 -7.37 -11.21
C ARG A 190 -1.04 -7.14 -10.30
N TRP A 191 -1.31 -6.95 -9.00
CA TRP A 191 -0.29 -6.78 -7.98
C TRP A 191 0.43 -8.11 -7.73
N ASN A 192 1.76 -8.07 -7.81
CA ASN A 192 2.63 -9.15 -7.39
C ASN A 192 3.24 -8.81 -6.02
N PRO A 193 2.81 -9.49 -4.94
CA PRO A 193 3.34 -9.23 -3.59
C PRO A 193 4.79 -9.67 -3.41
N GLU A 194 5.29 -10.64 -4.20
CA GLU A 194 6.67 -11.13 -4.08
C GLU A 194 7.68 -10.13 -4.66
N SER A 195 7.35 -9.52 -5.80
CA SER A 195 8.20 -8.51 -6.45
C SER A 195 7.81 -7.08 -6.07
N LEU A 196 6.77 -6.91 -5.24
CA LEU A 196 6.21 -5.63 -4.82
C LEU A 196 5.96 -4.68 -6.01
N ASN A 197 5.36 -5.20 -7.10
CA ASN A 197 5.13 -4.44 -8.32
C ASN A 197 3.86 -4.89 -9.07
N TRP A 198 3.40 -4.09 -10.04
CA TRP A 198 2.27 -4.41 -10.90
C TRP A 198 2.71 -5.07 -12.21
N HIS A 199 2.08 -6.18 -12.55
CA HIS A 199 2.28 -6.90 -13.80
C HIS A 199 1.11 -6.70 -14.75
N GLU A 200 1.40 -6.52 -16.04
CA GLU A 200 0.40 -6.32 -17.08
C GLU A 200 0.04 -7.63 -17.77
N TYR A 201 -1.26 -7.83 -18.00
CA TYR A 201 -1.84 -8.98 -18.67
C TYR A 201 -2.87 -8.50 -19.70
N GLU A 202 -2.93 -9.15 -20.85
CA GLU A 202 -3.95 -8.88 -21.87
C GLU A 202 -5.28 -9.53 -21.44
N THR A 203 -6.38 -8.78 -21.52
CA THR A 203 -7.71 -9.33 -21.23
C THR A 203 -8.27 -9.95 -22.51
N VAL A 204 -8.40 -11.28 -22.53
CA VAL A 204 -8.99 -12.04 -23.66
C VAL A 204 -10.52 -12.04 -23.58
#